data_AF-A0A147JTF2-F1
#
_entry.id   AF-A0A147JTF2-F1
#
_cell.length_a   1.000
_cell.length_b   1.000
_cell.length_c   1.000
_cell.angle_alpha   90.00
_cell.angle_beta   90.00
_cell.angle_gamma   90.00
#
_symmetry.space_group_name_H-M   'P 1'
#
loop_
_entity.id
_entity.type
_entity.pdbx_description
1 polymer ?
#
loop_
_entity_poly.entity_id
_entity_poly.type
_entity_poly.pdbx_seq_one_letter_code
_entity_poly.pdbx_strand_id
1 'polypeptide(L)'
;MVEKPAQMTVPKFRDGCSLTKGVEVRDLLKVRKEAVLYVQPCVSERGKLMADVELKREEAGAQLLDPITLCSLLEIHRRRFSELKCSPSVGVAKLKWKGREVSIFKNGKLKIQRALDKGEILRVANSVARLIWGAVICDVCGEPTINCASGRCGKCIAEEKAAAVRFEELPNAALLVEGHSNLRKAVEASEHGFLEEFERALRIARYLALFFTIEAPGKDDAALGLVLLGEAERVENVHRFKI
;
A
#
# COMPACT_ATOMS: atom_id res chain seq x y z
N MET A 1 -1.74 -8.10 -30.66
CA MET A 1 -2.37 -7.09 -29.79
C MET A 1 -2.85 -7.80 -28.54
N VAL A 2 -2.37 -7.44 -27.35
CA VAL A 2 -2.84 -8.06 -26.11
C VAL A 2 -4.22 -7.50 -25.82
N GLU A 3 -5.25 -8.35 -25.77
CA GLU A 3 -6.59 -7.93 -25.36
C GLU A 3 -6.53 -7.23 -24.00
N LYS A 4 -7.17 -6.05 -23.91
CA LYS A 4 -7.27 -5.34 -22.64
C LYS A 4 -8.08 -6.22 -21.69
N PRO A 5 -7.59 -6.49 -20.47
CA PRO A 5 -8.37 -7.24 -19.51
C PRO A 5 -9.62 -6.43 -19.17
N ALA A 6 -10.80 -7.07 -19.22
CA ALA A 6 -12.08 -6.41 -18.93
C ALA A 6 -12.47 -6.51 -17.44
N GLN A 7 -11.90 -7.50 -16.74
CA GLN A 7 -12.21 -7.79 -15.34
C GLN A 7 -10.99 -8.41 -14.62
N MET A 8 -11.04 -8.38 -13.29
CA MET A 8 -10.15 -9.09 -12.39
C MET A 8 -10.95 -10.00 -11.46
N THR A 9 -10.44 -11.19 -11.18
CA THR A 9 -10.98 -12.07 -10.14
C THR A 9 -10.34 -11.72 -8.81
N VAL A 10 -11.16 -11.43 -7.81
CA VAL A 10 -10.73 -11.00 -6.48
C VAL A 10 -11.24 -12.01 -5.45
N PRO A 11 -10.34 -12.65 -4.66
CA PRO A 11 -10.77 -13.49 -3.56
C PRO A 11 -11.61 -12.69 -2.56
N LYS A 12 -12.62 -13.33 -1.98
CA LYS A 12 -13.27 -12.75 -0.81
C LYS A 12 -12.41 -12.95 0.42
N PHE A 13 -12.34 -11.93 1.27
CA PHE A 13 -11.55 -11.95 2.49
C PHE A 13 -12.46 -12.00 3.71
N ARG A 14 -12.05 -12.75 4.73
CA ARG A 14 -12.78 -12.86 6.00
C ARG A 14 -12.95 -11.49 6.67
N ASP A 15 -14.08 -11.32 7.35
CA ASP A 15 -14.26 -10.21 8.28
C ASP A 15 -13.13 -10.22 9.30
N GLY A 16 -12.59 -9.04 9.60
CA GLY A 16 -11.41 -8.93 10.46
C GLY A 16 -10.08 -8.76 9.72
N CYS A 17 -9.97 -9.25 8.47
CA CYS A 17 -8.75 -9.14 7.68
C CYS A 17 -8.37 -7.67 7.47
N SER A 18 -7.08 -7.35 7.52
CA SER A 18 -6.58 -6.00 7.30
C SER A 18 -6.91 -5.45 5.91
N LEU A 19 -7.11 -6.30 4.89
CA LEU A 19 -7.60 -5.91 3.56
C LEU A 19 -9.05 -5.43 3.57
N THR A 20 -9.93 -6.08 4.34
CA THR A 20 -11.33 -5.67 4.46
C THR A 20 -11.48 -4.46 5.39
N LYS A 21 -10.69 -4.45 6.48
CA LYS A 21 -10.75 -3.38 7.48
C LYS A 21 -10.21 -2.04 6.97
N GLY A 22 -9.22 -2.01 6.08
CA GLY A 22 -8.57 -0.75 5.67
C GLY A 22 -7.60 -0.20 6.70
N VAL A 23 -6.95 0.94 6.39
CA VAL A 23 -6.08 1.71 7.30
C VAL A 23 -6.30 3.22 7.20
N GLU A 24 -7.50 3.65 6.83
CA GLU A 24 -7.78 5.08 6.61
C GLU A 24 -7.76 5.88 7.91
N VAL A 25 -6.99 6.97 7.92
CA VAL A 25 -6.84 7.87 9.07
C VAL A 25 -8.15 8.58 9.40
N ARG A 26 -8.97 8.85 8.38
CA ARG A 26 -10.31 9.46 8.58
C ARG A 26 -11.22 8.57 9.41
N ASP A 27 -11.16 7.25 9.22
CA ASP A 27 -11.96 6.32 10.00
C ASP A 27 -11.45 6.24 11.44
N LEU A 28 -10.13 6.32 11.64
CA LEU A 28 -9.54 6.42 12.98
C LEU A 28 -9.96 7.70 13.70
N LEU A 29 -10.08 8.83 13.00
CA LEU A 29 -10.52 10.10 13.59
C LEU A 29 -12.00 10.14 13.99
N LYS A 30 -12.86 9.33 13.35
CA LYS A 30 -14.26 9.16 13.78
C LYS A 30 -14.36 8.49 15.14
N VAL A 31 -13.39 7.62 15.45
CA VAL A 31 -13.33 6.84 16.68
C VAL A 31 -12.49 7.56 17.77
N ARG A 32 -11.40 8.23 17.39
CA ARG A 32 -10.49 8.96 18.28
C ARG A 32 -10.21 10.37 17.77
N LYS A 33 -10.79 11.37 18.43
CA LYS A 33 -10.50 12.80 18.16
C LYS A 33 -9.03 13.18 18.41
N GLU A 34 -8.33 12.41 19.24
CA GLU A 34 -6.92 12.64 19.63
C GLU A 34 -5.89 11.90 18.76
N ALA A 35 -6.31 11.19 17.70
CA ALA A 35 -5.40 10.45 16.83
C ALA A 35 -4.44 11.34 16.02
N VAL A 36 -4.65 12.66 16.03
CA VAL A 36 -3.79 13.66 15.39
C VAL A 36 -3.45 14.78 16.36
N LEU A 37 -2.17 14.91 16.69
CA LEU A 37 -1.64 16.02 17.48
C LEU A 37 -1.03 17.06 16.55
N TYR A 38 -1.61 18.26 16.49
CA TYR A 38 -1.07 19.37 15.70
C TYR A 38 -0.09 20.20 16.52
N VAL A 39 1.05 20.53 15.93
CA VAL A 39 2.09 21.35 16.55
C VAL A 39 2.48 22.47 15.59
N GLN A 40 2.50 23.69 16.10
CA GLN A 40 3.00 24.84 15.35
C GLN A 40 4.54 24.92 15.52
N PRO A 41 5.32 24.88 14.42
CA PRO A 41 6.77 24.93 14.50
C PRO A 41 7.28 26.31 14.91
N CYS A 42 8.54 26.36 15.37
CA CYS A 42 9.25 27.58 15.75
C CYS A 42 9.34 28.60 14.59
N VAL A 43 9.71 29.84 14.91
CA VAL A 43 9.70 31.04 14.03
C VAL A 43 10.28 30.83 12.62
N SER A 44 11.25 29.93 12.44
CA SER A 44 11.87 29.61 11.14
C SER A 44 10.99 28.86 10.14
N GLU A 45 9.86 28.27 10.56
CA GLU A 45 8.87 27.63 9.68
C GLU A 45 7.48 28.28 9.78
N ARG A 46 7.44 29.60 10.01
CA ARG A 46 6.21 30.39 10.15
C ARG A 46 5.24 30.11 9.00
N GLY A 47 3.99 29.74 9.35
CA GLY A 47 2.92 29.44 8.40
C GLY A 47 2.79 27.96 7.99
N LYS A 48 3.65 27.08 8.51
CA LYS A 48 3.51 25.62 8.32
C LYS A 48 3.01 24.93 9.57
N LEU A 49 2.44 23.74 9.41
CA LEU A 49 1.97 22.86 10.47
C LEU A 49 2.78 21.56 10.48
N MET A 50 2.94 21.03 11.69
CA MET A 50 3.41 19.68 11.95
C MET A 50 2.27 18.88 12.59
N ALA A 51 2.21 17.58 12.29
CA ALA A 51 1.32 16.66 12.97
C ALA A 51 1.98 15.32 13.27
N ASP A 52 1.68 14.80 14.45
CA ASP A 52 1.87 13.40 14.80
C ASP A 52 0.51 12.69 14.64
N VAL A 53 0.49 11.61 13.85
CA VAL A 53 -0.71 10.81 13.54
C VAL A 53 -0.47 9.38 14.03
N GLU A 54 -1.44 8.79 14.72
CA GLU A 54 -1.36 7.39 15.13
C GLU A 54 -2.29 6.50 14.30
N LEU A 55 -1.72 5.50 13.62
CA LEU A 55 -2.49 4.52 12.84
C LEU A 55 -2.98 3.33 13.67
N LYS A 56 -2.60 3.23 14.95
CA LYS A 56 -2.95 2.10 15.80
C LYS A 56 -4.45 2.01 16.05
N ARG A 57 -4.95 0.78 16.03
CA ARG A 57 -6.22 0.40 16.65
C ARG A 57 -5.95 0.00 18.10
N GLU A 58 -6.94 0.14 18.99
CA GLU A 58 -6.78 -0.06 20.43
C GLU A 58 -6.25 -1.45 20.80
N GLU A 59 -6.48 -2.45 19.94
CA GLU A 59 -6.08 -3.85 20.09
C GLU A 59 -4.73 -4.19 19.44
N ALA A 60 -4.10 -3.25 18.72
CA ALA A 60 -2.88 -3.53 17.98
C ALA A 60 -1.68 -3.66 18.92
N GLY A 61 -0.90 -4.73 18.74
CA GLY A 61 0.33 -4.99 19.50
C GLY A 61 1.38 -3.87 19.42
N ALA A 62 2.53 -4.08 20.07
CA ALA A 62 3.61 -3.08 20.08
C ALA A 62 4.05 -2.67 18.66
N GLN A 63 3.97 -3.59 17.70
CA GLN A 63 4.33 -3.43 16.30
C GLN A 63 3.09 -3.55 15.39
N LEU A 64 2.87 -2.53 14.56
CA LEU A 64 1.76 -2.49 13.59
C LEU A 64 2.22 -2.83 12.17
N LEU A 65 3.46 -2.46 11.82
CA LEU A 65 4.02 -2.61 10.49
C LEU A 65 5.18 -3.61 10.51
N ASP A 66 5.25 -4.43 9.47
CA ASP A 66 6.44 -5.19 9.14
C ASP A 66 7.50 -4.29 8.48
N PRO A 67 8.69 -4.08 9.09
CA PRO A 67 9.67 -3.14 8.57
C PRO A 67 10.27 -3.52 7.21
N ILE A 68 10.38 -4.81 6.90
CA ILE A 68 10.94 -5.29 5.64
C ILE A 68 9.97 -4.97 4.50
N THR A 69 8.69 -5.35 4.67
CA THR A 69 7.62 -5.05 3.72
C THR A 69 7.43 -3.54 3.58
N LEU A 70 7.50 -2.78 4.67
CA LEU A 70 7.43 -1.32 4.62
C LEU A 70 8.50 -0.74 3.70
N CYS A 71 9.77 -1.12 3.87
CA CYS A 71 10.84 -0.61 3.02
C CYS A 71 10.66 -1.03 1.55
N SER A 72 10.22 -2.27 1.31
CA SER A 72 9.93 -2.75 -0.05
C SER A 72 8.85 -1.91 -0.75
N LEU A 73 7.73 -1.64 -0.07
CA LEU A 73 6.65 -0.81 -0.62
C LEU A 73 7.11 0.62 -0.93
N LEU A 74 7.92 1.22 -0.06
CA LEU A 74 8.45 2.56 -0.28
C LEU A 74 9.42 2.59 -1.46
N GLU A 75 10.22 1.55 -1.66
CA GLU A 75 11.14 1.47 -2.81
C GLU A 75 10.38 1.33 -4.14
N ILE A 76 9.27 0.59 -4.19
CA ILE A 76 8.40 0.54 -5.38
C ILE A 76 7.96 1.96 -5.80
N HIS A 77 7.66 2.83 -4.83
CA HIS A 77 7.21 4.20 -5.08
C HIS A 77 8.34 5.25 -5.04
N ARG A 78 9.62 4.85 -4.97
CA ARG A 78 10.78 5.72 -4.77
C ARG A 78 10.80 6.95 -5.68
N ARG A 79 10.42 6.79 -6.95
CA ARG A 79 10.42 7.87 -7.97
C ARG A 79 9.54 9.08 -7.63
N ARG A 80 8.67 8.97 -6.60
CA ARG A 80 7.76 10.03 -6.15
C ARG A 80 8.30 10.77 -4.92
N PHE A 81 9.43 10.33 -4.39
CA PHE A 81 10.10 10.95 -3.26
C PHE A 81 11.38 11.63 -3.76
N SER A 82 11.62 12.85 -3.29
CA SER A 82 12.92 13.49 -3.54
C SER A 82 14.01 12.91 -2.65
N GLU A 83 13.62 12.33 -1.51
CA GLU A 83 14.49 11.68 -0.54
C GLU A 83 13.75 10.47 0.06
N LEU A 84 14.43 9.34 0.22
CA LEU A 84 13.93 8.15 0.91
C LEU A 84 15.08 7.49 1.68
N LYS A 85 14.88 7.29 2.99
CA LYS A 85 15.72 6.50 3.88
C LYS A 85 14.84 5.54 4.64
N CYS A 86 15.09 4.24 4.55
CA CYS A 86 14.33 3.22 5.26
C CYS A 86 15.27 2.27 5.99
N SER A 87 15.02 2.01 7.28
CA SER A 87 15.81 1.10 8.10
C SER A 87 14.89 0.03 8.69
N PRO A 88 14.98 -1.22 8.20
CA PRO A 88 14.21 -2.33 8.76
C PRO A 88 14.57 -2.62 10.22
N SER A 89 15.86 -2.54 10.57
CA SER A 89 16.37 -2.84 11.92
C SER A 89 15.84 -1.88 12.98
N VAL A 90 15.78 -0.58 12.66
CA VAL A 90 15.21 0.44 13.56
C VAL A 90 13.68 0.46 13.46
N GLY A 91 13.12 0.04 12.32
CA GLY A 91 11.69 0.11 12.04
C GLY A 91 11.22 1.54 11.78
N VAL A 92 12.04 2.32 11.05
CA VAL A 92 11.74 3.71 10.73
C VAL A 92 12.04 3.98 9.26
N ALA A 93 11.12 4.67 8.60
CA ALA A 93 11.33 5.26 7.30
C ALA A 93 11.17 6.79 7.37
N LYS A 94 11.99 7.50 6.60
CA LYS A 94 11.91 8.96 6.40
C LYS A 94 11.89 9.23 4.91
N LEU A 95 10.93 10.01 4.46
CA LEU A 95 10.80 10.37 3.05
C LEU A 95 10.37 11.83 2.89
N LYS A 96 10.68 12.39 1.73
CA LYS A 96 10.24 13.73 1.32
C LYS A 96 9.32 13.63 0.12
N TRP A 97 8.03 13.89 0.33
CA TRP A 97 6.99 13.74 -0.68
C TRP A 97 6.34 15.08 -0.99
N LYS A 98 6.46 15.53 -2.24
CA LYS A 98 5.97 16.86 -2.69
C LYS A 98 6.46 18.00 -1.78
N GLY A 99 7.67 17.91 -1.23
CA GLY A 99 8.24 18.92 -0.32
C GLY A 99 7.86 18.80 1.16
N ARG A 100 7.07 17.79 1.54
CA ARG A 100 6.68 17.50 2.93
C ARG A 100 7.58 16.40 3.48
N GLU A 101 8.01 16.52 4.72
CA GLU A 101 8.80 15.48 5.38
C GLU A 101 7.88 14.56 6.15
N VAL A 102 7.96 13.26 5.86
CA VAL A 102 7.15 12.23 6.48
C VAL A 102 8.08 11.21 7.13
N SER A 103 7.90 10.99 8.42
CA SER A 103 8.52 9.85 9.14
C SER A 103 7.46 8.80 9.45
N ILE A 104 7.75 7.54 9.18
CA ILE A 104 6.87 6.38 9.37
C ILE A 104 7.58 5.46 10.36
N PHE A 105 6.89 5.09 11.44
CA PHE A 105 7.44 4.23 12.49
C PHE A 105 6.73 2.87 12.49
N LYS A 106 7.44 1.79 12.83
CA LYS A 106 6.92 0.41 12.85
C LYS A 106 5.70 0.21 13.76
N ASN A 107 5.51 1.10 14.73
CA ASN A 107 4.36 1.10 15.62
C ASN A 107 3.12 1.78 15.01
N GLY A 108 3.18 2.27 13.76
CA GLY A 108 2.07 2.96 13.12
C GLY A 108 2.02 4.47 13.37
N LYS A 109 2.99 5.05 14.08
CA LYS A 109 3.08 6.52 14.18
C LYS A 109 3.55 7.09 12.84
N LEU A 110 2.92 8.18 12.41
CA LEU A 110 3.37 9.03 11.30
C LEU A 110 3.69 10.41 11.86
N LYS A 111 4.80 11.00 11.43
CA LYS A 111 5.12 12.41 11.69
C LYS A 111 5.18 13.14 10.37
N ILE A 112 4.28 14.09 10.17
CA ILE A 112 4.18 14.92 8.97
C ILE A 112 4.62 16.33 9.32
N GLN A 113 5.60 16.85 8.61
CA GLN A 113 6.10 18.21 8.78
C GLN A 113 5.88 19.01 7.50
N ARG A 114 5.86 20.33 7.65
CA ARG A 114 5.80 21.30 6.55
C ARG A 114 4.48 21.27 5.75
N ALA A 115 3.38 20.93 6.40
CA ALA A 115 2.04 21.04 5.80
C ALA A 115 1.52 22.49 5.88
N LEU A 116 0.66 22.89 4.95
CA LEU A 116 0.06 24.22 4.90
C LEU A 116 -1.11 24.35 5.88
N ASP A 117 -1.92 23.29 5.99
CA ASP A 117 -3.13 23.29 6.80
C ASP A 117 -3.48 21.86 7.28
N LYS A 118 -4.52 21.76 8.12
CA LYS A 118 -5.01 20.49 8.66
C LYS A 118 -5.55 19.56 7.57
N GLY A 119 -6.19 20.10 6.54
CA GLY A 119 -6.75 19.32 5.43
C GLY A 119 -5.66 18.66 4.59
N GLU A 120 -4.54 19.34 4.37
CA GLU A 120 -3.34 18.78 3.77
C GLU A 120 -2.75 17.64 4.62
N ILE A 121 -2.60 17.83 5.93
CA ILE A 121 -2.11 16.78 6.84
C ILE A 121 -2.95 15.51 6.67
N LEU A 122 -4.27 15.63 6.67
CA LEU A 122 -5.16 14.49 6.50
C LEU A 122 -5.03 13.84 5.12
N ARG A 123 -4.87 14.62 4.04
CA ARG A 123 -4.64 14.06 2.70
C ARG A 123 -3.34 13.28 2.64
N VAL A 124 -2.24 13.87 3.12
CA VAL A 124 -0.92 13.22 3.16
C VAL A 124 -0.97 11.95 4.02
N ALA A 125 -1.58 12.03 5.21
CA ALA A 125 -1.69 10.89 6.11
C ALA A 125 -2.46 9.72 5.50
N ASN A 126 -3.58 9.98 4.80
CA ASN A 126 -4.32 8.91 4.11
C ASN A 126 -3.54 8.33 2.93
N SER A 127 -2.89 9.16 2.12
CA SER A 127 -2.05 8.66 1.02
C SER A 127 -0.89 7.80 1.53
N VAL A 128 -0.24 8.22 2.62
CA VAL A 128 0.83 7.44 3.26
C VAL A 128 0.28 6.16 3.88
N ALA A 129 -0.86 6.20 4.57
CA ALA A 129 -1.48 5.02 5.16
C ALA A 129 -1.81 3.96 4.09
N ARG A 130 -2.39 4.37 2.95
CA ARG A 130 -2.66 3.47 1.82
C ARG A 130 -1.37 2.94 1.16
N LEU A 131 -0.36 3.79 1.01
CA LEU A 131 0.96 3.39 0.49
C LEU A 131 1.60 2.28 1.34
N ILE A 132 1.48 2.36 2.67
CA ILE A 132 2.09 1.38 3.59
C ILE A 132 1.13 0.25 3.99
N TRP A 133 -0.08 0.23 3.45
CA TRP A 133 -1.12 -0.71 3.88
C TRP A 133 -0.69 -2.16 3.72
N GLY A 134 0.01 -2.50 2.64
CA GLY A 134 0.57 -3.83 2.43
C GLY A 134 1.51 -4.32 3.55
N ALA A 135 2.15 -3.41 4.29
CA ALA A 135 3.06 -3.72 5.40
C ALA A 135 2.36 -3.86 6.76
N VAL A 136 1.07 -3.52 6.85
CA VAL A 136 0.31 -3.63 8.09
C VAL A 136 0.14 -5.09 8.45
N ILE A 137 0.48 -5.44 9.68
CA ILE A 137 0.33 -6.80 10.21
C ILE A 137 -1.15 -7.07 10.43
N CYS A 138 -1.65 -8.16 9.85
CA CYS A 138 -3.05 -8.55 9.94
C CYS A 138 -3.36 -9.21 11.29
N ASP A 139 -4.37 -8.70 12.00
CA ASP A 139 -4.80 -9.24 13.29
C ASP A 139 -5.28 -10.71 13.21
N VAL A 140 -5.71 -11.17 12.04
CA VAL A 140 -6.24 -12.52 11.83
C VAL A 140 -5.13 -13.55 11.63
N CYS A 141 -4.13 -13.25 10.81
CA CYS A 141 -3.12 -14.22 10.40
C CYS A 141 -1.71 -13.95 10.93
N GLY A 142 -1.45 -12.75 11.46
CA GLY A 142 -0.13 -12.31 11.93
C GLY A 142 0.86 -11.93 10.83
N GLU A 143 0.44 -12.00 9.56
CA GLU A 143 1.28 -11.71 8.40
C GLU A 143 1.04 -10.29 7.86
N PRO A 144 2.00 -9.70 7.13
CA PRO A 144 1.76 -8.46 6.37
C PRO A 144 0.56 -8.58 5.45
N THR A 145 -0.20 -7.49 5.32
CA THR A 145 -1.43 -7.42 4.51
C THR A 145 -1.21 -7.86 3.06
N ILE A 146 -0.02 -7.63 2.50
CA ILE A 146 0.31 -8.09 1.14
C ILE A 146 0.35 -9.62 1.00
N ASN A 147 0.66 -10.35 2.08
CA ASN A 147 0.56 -11.82 2.13
C ASN A 147 -0.90 -12.29 2.23
N CYS A 148 -1.79 -11.47 2.77
CA CYS A 148 -3.23 -11.71 2.67
C CYS A 148 -3.69 -11.54 1.22
N ALA A 149 -3.24 -10.48 0.56
CA ALA A 149 -3.68 -10.09 -0.78
C ALA A 149 -3.27 -11.12 -1.84
N SER A 150 -2.09 -11.70 -1.68
CA SER A 150 -1.55 -12.79 -2.52
C SER A 150 -2.08 -14.19 -2.16
N GLY A 151 -2.92 -14.30 -1.11
CA GLY A 151 -3.40 -15.57 -0.58
C GLY A 151 -2.38 -16.41 0.19
N ARG A 152 -1.11 -15.98 0.27
CA ARG A 152 -0.02 -16.72 0.92
C ARG A 152 -0.24 -17.02 2.40
N CYS A 153 -0.98 -16.16 3.11
CA CYS A 153 -1.23 -16.39 4.53
C CYS A 153 -2.13 -17.60 4.82
N GLY A 154 -2.88 -18.11 3.83
CA GLY A 154 -3.77 -19.27 3.95
C GLY A 154 -4.97 -19.14 4.90
N LYS A 155 -5.06 -18.04 5.67
CA LYS A 155 -6.06 -17.85 6.75
C LYS A 155 -7.11 -16.79 6.46
N CYS A 156 -6.79 -15.80 5.62
CA CYS A 156 -7.65 -14.63 5.40
C CYS A 156 -8.63 -14.77 4.24
N ILE A 157 -8.44 -15.75 3.35
CA ILE A 157 -9.38 -16.01 2.26
C ILE A 157 -10.63 -16.67 2.85
N ALA A 158 -11.81 -16.17 2.48
CA ALA A 158 -13.09 -16.77 2.82
C ALA A 158 -13.39 -17.94 1.88
N GLU A 159 -14.16 -18.92 2.33
CA GLU A 159 -14.56 -20.08 1.51
C GLU A 159 -15.53 -19.71 0.38
N GLU A 160 -16.07 -18.50 0.42
CA GLU A 160 -16.95 -17.96 -0.62
C GLU A 160 -16.22 -17.80 -1.97
N LYS A 161 -16.99 -17.93 -3.06
CA LYS A 161 -16.45 -17.76 -4.41
C LYS A 161 -15.86 -16.37 -4.61
N ALA A 162 -14.71 -16.32 -5.28
CA ALA A 162 -14.10 -15.07 -5.72
C ALA A 162 -15.08 -14.25 -6.56
N ALA A 163 -15.02 -12.93 -6.42
CA ALA A 163 -15.84 -11.99 -7.16
C ALA A 163 -15.12 -11.54 -8.44
N ALA A 164 -15.84 -11.44 -9.55
CA ALA A 164 -15.34 -10.76 -10.74
C ALA A 164 -15.62 -9.26 -10.60
N VAL A 165 -14.59 -8.44 -10.71
CA VAL A 165 -14.70 -6.97 -10.67
C VAL A 165 -14.45 -6.44 -12.08
N ARG A 166 -15.43 -5.73 -12.63
CA ARG A 166 -15.32 -5.09 -13.95
C ARG A 166 -14.58 -3.77 -13.84
N PHE A 167 -13.57 -3.57 -14.68
CA PHE A 167 -12.76 -2.36 -14.58
C PHE A 167 -13.50 -1.09 -15.02
N GLU A 168 -14.49 -1.21 -15.89
CA GLU A 168 -15.30 -0.08 -16.38
C GLU A 168 -16.08 0.64 -15.27
N GLU A 169 -16.35 -0.09 -14.17
CA GLU A 169 -17.07 0.43 -13.01
C GLU A 169 -16.13 1.12 -12.01
N LEU A 170 -14.81 1.01 -12.20
CA LEU A 170 -13.83 1.49 -11.26
C LEU A 170 -13.31 2.90 -11.60
N PRO A 171 -13.17 3.76 -10.59
CA PRO A 171 -12.47 5.03 -10.73
C PRO A 171 -10.97 4.76 -10.98
N ASN A 172 -10.36 5.53 -11.87
CA ASN A 172 -8.93 5.38 -12.24
C ASN A 172 -8.54 3.97 -12.75
N ALA A 173 -9.50 3.22 -13.29
CA ALA A 173 -9.32 1.86 -13.79
C ALA A 173 -8.16 1.68 -14.77
N ALA A 174 -7.79 2.73 -15.52
CA ALA A 174 -6.68 2.71 -16.45
C ALA A 174 -5.37 2.22 -15.80
N LEU A 175 -5.09 2.64 -14.56
CA LEU A 175 -3.90 2.19 -13.82
C LEU A 175 -3.94 0.69 -13.52
N LEU A 176 -5.10 0.19 -13.11
CA LEU A 176 -5.28 -1.23 -12.76
C LEU A 176 -5.25 -2.11 -14.02
N VAL A 177 -5.89 -1.68 -15.11
CA VAL A 177 -5.86 -2.34 -16.43
C VAL A 177 -4.44 -2.43 -16.97
N GLU A 178 -3.69 -1.33 -16.94
CA GLU A 178 -2.31 -1.30 -17.41
C GLU A 178 -1.40 -2.14 -16.49
N GLY A 179 -1.59 -2.08 -15.17
CA GLY A 179 -0.88 -2.91 -14.21
C GLY A 179 -1.11 -4.40 -14.46
N HIS A 180 -2.37 -4.81 -14.65
CA HIS A 180 -2.73 -6.20 -14.95
C HIS A 180 -2.18 -6.67 -16.31
N SER A 181 -2.20 -5.81 -17.33
CA SER A 181 -1.59 -6.13 -18.63
C SER A 181 -0.09 -6.34 -18.51
N ASN A 182 0.63 -5.51 -17.73
CA ASN A 182 2.05 -5.70 -17.49
C ASN A 182 2.33 -6.96 -16.65
N LEU A 183 1.46 -7.31 -15.70
CA LEU A 183 1.61 -8.57 -14.97
C LEU A 183 1.49 -9.79 -15.89
N ARG A 184 0.53 -9.77 -16.83
CA ARG A 184 0.42 -10.83 -17.86
C ARG A 184 1.67 -10.94 -18.73
N LYS A 185 2.20 -9.81 -19.19
CA LYS A 185 3.47 -9.76 -19.94
C LYS A 185 4.64 -10.33 -19.14
N ALA A 186 4.70 -10.05 -17.83
CA ALA A 186 5.71 -10.66 -16.97
C ALA A 186 5.56 -12.19 -16.94
N VAL A 187 4.35 -12.72 -16.74
CA VAL A 187 4.11 -14.17 -16.77
C VAL A 187 4.54 -14.79 -18.10
N GLU A 188 4.14 -14.20 -19.22
CA GLU A 188 4.51 -14.65 -20.57
C GLU A 188 6.03 -14.61 -20.76
N ALA A 189 6.71 -13.52 -20.39
CA ALA A 189 8.16 -13.40 -20.48
C ALA A 189 8.89 -14.44 -19.60
N SER A 190 8.36 -14.75 -18.41
CA SER A 190 8.90 -15.78 -17.53
C SER A 190 8.78 -17.19 -18.14
N GLU A 191 7.73 -17.46 -18.91
CA GLU A 191 7.53 -18.77 -19.56
C GLU A 191 8.50 -18.98 -20.72
N HIS A 192 8.92 -17.89 -21.39
CA HIS A 192 9.85 -17.91 -22.52
C HIS A 192 11.31 -17.62 -22.12
N GLY A 193 11.60 -17.40 -20.83
CA GLY A 193 12.97 -17.13 -20.33
C GLY A 193 13.50 -15.72 -20.61
N PHE A 194 12.64 -14.75 -20.92
CA PHE A 194 13.03 -13.35 -21.18
C PHE A 194 13.15 -12.53 -19.89
N LEU A 195 14.27 -12.70 -19.17
CA LEU A 195 14.49 -12.13 -17.83
C LEU A 195 14.34 -10.60 -17.77
N GLU A 196 14.95 -9.86 -18.70
CA GLU A 196 14.87 -8.39 -18.69
C GLU A 196 13.45 -7.86 -18.90
N GLU A 197 12.69 -8.50 -19.79
CA GLU A 197 11.29 -8.15 -20.04
C GLU A 197 10.41 -8.50 -18.84
N PHE A 198 10.64 -9.67 -18.23
CA PHE A 198 10.00 -10.09 -16.99
C PHE A 198 10.16 -9.03 -15.89
N GLU A 199 11.40 -8.66 -15.56
CA GLU A 199 11.70 -7.70 -14.50
C GLU A 199 11.11 -6.32 -14.78
N ARG A 200 11.21 -5.86 -16.04
CA ARG A 200 10.65 -4.57 -16.46
C ARG A 200 9.13 -4.56 -16.31
N ALA A 201 8.44 -5.56 -16.85
CA ALA A 201 6.99 -5.64 -16.83
C ALA A 201 6.47 -5.80 -15.39
N LEU A 202 7.11 -6.64 -14.58
CA LEU A 202 6.76 -6.84 -13.18
C LEU A 202 6.93 -5.56 -12.36
N ARG A 203 8.04 -4.82 -12.54
CA ARG A 203 8.26 -3.53 -11.88
C ARG A 203 7.18 -2.51 -12.23
N ILE A 204 6.75 -2.46 -13.49
CA ILE A 204 5.66 -1.56 -13.94
C ILE A 204 4.34 -1.98 -13.28
N ALA A 205 4.02 -3.29 -13.29
CA ALA A 205 2.80 -3.81 -12.67
C ALA A 205 2.72 -3.45 -11.18
N ARG A 206 3.79 -3.69 -10.41
CA ARG A 206 3.90 -3.35 -8.99
C ARG A 206 3.69 -1.86 -8.74
N TYR A 207 4.36 -1.01 -9.53
CA TYR A 207 4.22 0.43 -9.39
C TYR A 207 2.78 0.88 -9.63
N LEU A 208 2.14 0.42 -10.70
CA LEU A 208 0.79 0.82 -11.08
C LEU A 208 -0.24 0.30 -10.08
N ALA A 209 -0.08 -0.92 -9.59
CA ALA A 209 -0.91 -1.51 -8.54
C ALA A 209 -0.88 -0.66 -7.26
N LEU A 210 0.32 -0.34 -6.77
CA LEU A 210 0.50 0.50 -5.58
C LEU A 210 0.02 1.94 -5.81
N PHE A 211 0.22 2.49 -7.01
CA PHE A 211 -0.25 3.83 -7.33
C PHE A 211 -1.78 3.89 -7.36
N PHE A 212 -2.43 2.88 -7.91
CA PHE A 212 -3.89 2.73 -7.84
C PHE A 212 -4.37 2.62 -6.39
N THR A 213 -3.73 1.82 -5.53
CA THR A 213 -4.08 1.74 -4.09
C THR A 213 -4.08 3.10 -3.41
N ILE A 214 -3.12 3.98 -3.73
CA ILE A 214 -3.01 5.31 -3.12
C ILE A 214 -4.12 6.24 -3.60
N GLU A 215 -4.39 6.25 -4.92
CA GLU A 215 -5.29 7.19 -5.60
C GLU A 215 -6.76 6.73 -5.67
N ALA A 216 -7.05 5.49 -5.29
CA ALA A 216 -8.41 4.97 -5.22
C ALA A 216 -9.31 5.85 -4.31
N PRO A 217 -10.59 6.07 -4.60
CA PRO A 217 -11.41 6.95 -3.77
C PRO A 217 -11.77 6.32 -2.43
N GLY A 218 -12.06 5.03 -2.39
CA GLY A 218 -12.37 4.27 -1.18
C GLY A 218 -11.37 3.16 -0.88
N LYS A 219 -11.43 2.64 0.35
CA LYS A 219 -10.63 1.49 0.79
C LYS A 219 -10.93 0.22 0.00
N ASP A 220 -12.17 0.01 -0.40
CA ASP A 220 -12.60 -1.21 -1.11
C ASP A 220 -11.98 -1.26 -2.51
N ASP A 221 -11.99 -0.12 -3.21
CA ASP A 221 -11.24 0.03 -4.47
C ASP A 221 -9.73 -0.11 -4.24
N ALA A 222 -9.19 0.56 -3.21
CA ALA A 222 -7.76 0.52 -2.91
C ALA A 222 -7.25 -0.92 -2.66
N ALA A 223 -8.09 -1.79 -2.08
CA ALA A 223 -7.79 -3.20 -1.86
C ALA A 223 -7.53 -3.95 -3.16
N LEU A 224 -8.18 -3.58 -4.28
CA LEU A 224 -7.95 -4.18 -5.59
C LEU A 224 -6.51 -3.95 -6.07
N GLY A 225 -5.96 -2.75 -5.81
CA GLY A 225 -4.56 -2.47 -6.09
C GLY A 225 -3.61 -3.33 -5.25
N LEU A 226 -3.96 -3.60 -3.98
CA LEU A 226 -3.17 -4.51 -3.14
C LEU A 226 -3.27 -5.97 -3.59
N VAL A 227 -4.43 -6.40 -4.09
CA VAL A 227 -4.61 -7.74 -4.68
C VAL A 227 -3.73 -7.89 -5.91
N LEU A 228 -3.75 -6.92 -6.84
CA LEU A 228 -2.84 -6.94 -7.99
C LEU A 228 -1.37 -6.93 -7.58
N LEU A 229 -1.01 -6.15 -6.55
CA LEU A 229 0.34 -6.12 -6.02
C LEU A 229 0.74 -7.48 -5.41
N GLY A 230 -0.17 -8.11 -4.67
CA GLY A 230 0.03 -9.44 -4.10
C GLY A 230 0.22 -10.51 -5.17
N GLU A 231 -0.53 -10.44 -6.27
CA GLU A 231 -0.33 -11.31 -7.43
C GLU A 231 1.03 -11.09 -8.09
N ALA A 232 1.50 -9.84 -8.19
CA ALA A 232 2.85 -9.55 -8.67
C ALA A 232 3.94 -10.16 -7.76
N GLU A 233 3.79 -10.06 -6.43
CA GLU A 233 4.67 -10.75 -5.47
C GLU A 233 4.64 -12.27 -5.65
N ARG A 234 3.46 -12.84 -5.94
CA ARG A 234 3.26 -14.27 -6.21
C ARG A 234 4.07 -14.72 -7.42
N VAL A 235 3.92 -14.00 -8.52
CA VAL A 235 4.64 -14.26 -9.78
C VAL A 235 6.16 -14.15 -9.60
N GLU A 236 6.64 -13.12 -8.89
CA GLU A 236 8.08 -12.98 -8.63
C GLU A 236 8.69 -14.19 -7.92
N ASN A 237 8.05 -14.65 -6.84
CA ASN A 237 8.62 -15.76 -6.08
C ASN A 237 8.58 -17.06 -6.87
N VAL A 238 7.51 -17.33 -7.63
CA VAL A 238 7.46 -18.52 -8.48
C VAL A 238 8.59 -18.51 -9.51
N HIS A 239 8.92 -17.35 -10.08
CA HIS A 239 10.04 -17.20 -11.01
C HIS A 239 11.40 -17.45 -10.31
N ARG A 240 11.61 -16.87 -9.13
CA ARG A 240 12.87 -17.04 -8.35
C ARG A 240 13.17 -18.50 -7.97
N PHE A 241 12.17 -19.37 -7.87
CA PHE A 241 12.37 -20.79 -7.58
C PHE A 241 12.59 -21.66 -8.82
N LYS A 242 12.45 -21.10 -10.04
CA LYS A 242 12.71 -21.81 -11.29
C LYS A 242 14.15 -21.65 -11.80
N ILE A 243 14.88 -20.64 -11.30
CA ILE A 243 16.29 -20.36 -11.58
C ILE A 243 17.14 -21.06 -10.53
#